data_AF-A0A0A2VGG9-F1
#
_entry.id   AF-A0A0A2VGG9-F1
#
_cell.length_a   1.000
_cell.length_b   1.000
_cell.length_c   1.000
_cell.angle_alpha   90.00
_cell.angle_beta   90.00
_cell.angle_gamma   90.00
#
_symmetry.space_group_name_H-M   'P 1'
#
loop_
_entity.id
_entity.type
_entity.pdbx_description
1 polymer ?
#
loop_
_entity_poly.entity_id
_entity_poly.type
_entity_poly.pdbx_seq_one_letter_code
_entity_poly.pdbx_strand_id
1 'polypeptide(L)'
;MINEATDFVNSFGIMFPYKYIIIDEYQDISVSRFNLIDSIKKITNAKVMAVGDDWQSIFRFAGSDLSLFTSFKQYFGFSEMLKIENTYRNSQELIDVAGKFIMQNNQQIRKNLKSSKSEQTPLKVIKYNGQYSKDKGTDQVDAVIKVIEQIVEHYGEDTEIMLLGRTNDDIKFLNQYSGFRVTRDNKLTYSKYPKLAMFFLTVHKSKGLEADNVIILNGKNDLLGFPNRILDDPLLSLVLTDQDQYNFAEERRLFYVALTRTRNKTFILAPEANESIFVKELIDKQKVGQELVSDRVTLTKNPKCPKCVQGYLVTRENVMHKRQFIGCSNYPNCDHTINDVRVINDQVICSNCKGYMVVRSGPYGEFYGCTNYPRCKSKQNLSRL
;
A
#
# COMPACT_ATOMS: atom_id res chain seq x y z
N MET A 1 -21.76 23.18 -14.35
CA MET A 1 -21.79 24.01 -13.11
C MET A 1 -20.53 24.86 -12.89
N ILE A 2 -19.33 24.34 -12.57
CA ILE A 2 -18.15 25.21 -12.30
C ILE A 2 -17.73 25.99 -13.55
N ASN A 3 -17.64 25.31 -14.70
CA ASN A 3 -17.31 25.98 -15.97
C ASN A 3 -18.37 27.03 -16.35
N GLU A 4 -19.66 26.72 -16.19
CA GLU A 4 -20.74 27.71 -16.38
C GLU A 4 -20.61 28.92 -15.45
N ALA A 5 -20.18 28.72 -14.20
CA ALA A 5 -19.92 29.83 -13.28
C ALA A 5 -18.74 30.68 -13.76
N THR A 6 -17.69 30.05 -14.31
CA THR A 6 -16.57 30.76 -14.95
C THR A 6 -17.05 31.58 -16.14
N ASP A 7 -17.88 31.00 -17.01
CA ASP A 7 -18.43 31.68 -18.18
C ASP A 7 -19.33 32.86 -17.78
N PHE A 8 -20.13 32.69 -16.73
CA PHE A 8 -20.97 33.75 -16.17
C PHE A 8 -20.12 34.92 -15.64
N VAL A 9 -19.10 34.62 -14.85
CA VAL A 9 -18.16 35.62 -14.31
C VAL A 9 -17.48 36.39 -15.45
N ASN A 10 -17.06 35.71 -16.51
CA ASN A 10 -16.43 36.35 -17.66
C ASN A 10 -17.40 37.20 -18.48
N SER A 11 -18.67 36.78 -18.60
CA SER A 11 -19.66 37.44 -19.46
C SER A 11 -20.34 38.63 -18.77
N PHE A 12 -20.64 38.51 -17.47
CA PHE A 12 -21.48 39.46 -16.73
C PHE A 12 -20.72 40.19 -15.62
N GLY A 13 -19.44 39.85 -15.41
CA GLY A 13 -18.66 40.37 -14.30
C GLY A 13 -19.10 39.80 -12.96
N ILE A 14 -18.72 40.47 -11.88
CA ILE A 14 -18.99 40.06 -10.50
C ILE A 14 -19.56 41.25 -9.75
N MET A 15 -20.65 41.06 -9.02
CA MET A 15 -21.24 42.12 -8.19
C MET A 15 -20.44 42.39 -6.90
N PHE A 16 -19.55 41.47 -6.51
CA PHE A 16 -18.80 41.56 -5.25
C PHE A 16 -17.31 41.85 -5.52
N PRO A 17 -16.77 42.99 -5.06
CA PRO A 17 -15.36 43.33 -5.27
C PRO A 17 -14.48 42.63 -4.23
N TYR A 18 -14.25 41.32 -4.41
CA TYR A 18 -13.35 40.55 -3.56
C TYR A 18 -11.94 41.16 -3.59
N LYS A 19 -11.43 41.54 -2.41
CA LYS A 19 -10.04 42.03 -2.25
C LYS A 19 -9.05 40.89 -2.02
N TYR A 20 -9.52 39.78 -1.47
CA TYR A 20 -8.72 38.62 -1.10
C TYR A 20 -9.45 37.33 -1.46
N ILE A 21 -8.70 36.36 -1.98
CA ILE A 21 -9.16 34.99 -2.22
C ILE A 21 -8.23 34.07 -1.43
N ILE A 22 -8.78 33.32 -0.49
CA ILE A 22 -8.04 32.36 0.32
C ILE A 22 -8.48 30.96 -0.10
N ILE A 23 -7.52 30.12 -0.45
CA ILE A 23 -7.76 28.76 -0.92
C ILE A 23 -7.03 27.81 0.01
N ASP A 24 -7.78 26.97 0.69
CA ASP A 24 -7.24 25.87 1.49
C ASP A 24 -7.16 24.58 0.66
N GLU A 25 -6.32 23.64 1.07
CA GLU A 25 -6.08 22.37 0.38
C GLU A 25 -5.78 22.54 -1.13
N TYR A 26 -5.01 23.59 -1.48
CA TYR A 26 -4.76 24.00 -2.87
C TYR A 26 -4.10 22.90 -3.71
N GLN A 27 -3.44 21.92 -3.10
CA GLN A 27 -2.87 20.77 -3.82
C GLN A 27 -3.92 19.87 -4.50
N ASP A 28 -5.20 20.00 -4.12
CA ASP A 28 -6.32 19.24 -4.68
C ASP A 28 -7.12 20.07 -5.70
N ILE A 29 -6.61 21.24 -6.11
CA ILE A 29 -7.29 22.10 -7.08
C ILE A 29 -7.36 21.44 -8.47
N SER A 30 -8.53 21.51 -9.11
CA SER A 30 -8.73 21.12 -10.49
C SER A 30 -8.64 22.30 -11.44
N VAL A 31 -8.36 22.04 -12.72
CA VAL A 31 -8.28 23.07 -13.78
C VAL A 31 -9.55 23.93 -13.81
N SER A 32 -10.74 23.34 -13.74
CA SER A 32 -12.01 24.09 -13.71
C SER A 32 -12.11 25.04 -12.51
N ARG A 33 -11.71 24.60 -11.30
CA ARG A 33 -11.75 25.45 -10.11
C ARG A 33 -10.73 26.58 -10.21
N PHE A 34 -9.54 26.28 -10.73
CA PHE A 34 -8.51 27.27 -10.99
C PHE A 34 -8.99 28.34 -11.98
N ASN A 35 -9.61 27.94 -13.11
CA ASN A 35 -10.12 28.88 -14.11
C ASN A 35 -11.17 29.84 -13.53
N LEU A 36 -12.06 29.35 -12.66
CA LEU A 36 -13.00 30.20 -11.94
C LEU A 36 -12.27 31.22 -11.05
N ILE A 37 -11.31 30.76 -10.25
CA ILE A 37 -10.52 31.63 -9.35
C ILE A 37 -9.75 32.69 -10.15
N ASP A 38 -9.10 32.29 -11.24
CA ASP A 38 -8.33 33.19 -12.10
C ASP A 38 -9.23 34.24 -12.76
N SER A 39 -10.43 33.85 -13.21
CA SER A 39 -11.43 34.78 -13.76
C SER A 39 -11.88 35.80 -12.71
N ILE A 40 -12.17 35.35 -11.49
CA ILE A 40 -12.53 36.24 -10.38
C ILE A 40 -11.40 37.23 -10.08
N LYS A 41 -10.17 36.72 -9.95
CA LYS A 41 -8.96 37.51 -9.66
C LYS A 41 -8.70 38.56 -10.73
N LYS A 42 -8.86 38.22 -12.02
CA LYS A 42 -8.66 39.16 -13.14
C LYS A 42 -9.66 40.33 -13.11
N ILE A 43 -10.90 40.07 -12.72
CA ILE A 43 -11.95 41.11 -12.68
C ILE A 43 -11.82 41.99 -11.43
N THR A 44 -11.54 41.40 -10.26
CA THR A 44 -11.53 42.17 -9.00
C THR A 44 -10.15 42.66 -8.59
N ASN A 45 -9.09 42.19 -9.25
CA ASN A 45 -7.69 42.38 -8.84
C ASN A 45 -7.43 41.88 -7.40
N ALA A 46 -8.13 40.83 -6.97
CA ALA A 46 -7.95 40.22 -5.65
C ALA A 46 -6.52 39.68 -5.46
N LYS A 47 -6.02 39.78 -4.22
CA LYS A 47 -4.81 39.06 -3.79
C LYS A 47 -5.18 37.62 -3.46
N VAL A 48 -4.37 36.67 -3.93
CA VAL A 48 -4.59 35.23 -3.71
C VAL A 48 -3.61 34.73 -2.66
N MET A 49 -4.15 34.03 -1.66
CA MET A 49 -3.39 33.23 -0.69
C MET A 49 -3.83 31.78 -0.83
N ALA A 50 -2.88 30.88 -1.02
CA ALA A 50 -3.12 29.46 -1.15
C ALA A 50 -2.33 28.69 -0.09
N VAL A 51 -2.98 27.72 0.55
CA VAL A 51 -2.39 26.82 1.54
C VAL A 51 -2.56 25.39 1.03
N GLY A 52 -1.52 24.56 1.16
CA GLY A 52 -1.61 23.16 0.78
C GLY A 52 -0.28 22.41 0.90
N ASP A 53 -0.33 21.11 0.61
CA ASP A 53 0.78 20.17 0.75
C ASP A 53 0.89 19.23 -0.45
N ASP A 54 1.87 19.46 -1.32
CA ASP A 54 2.17 18.60 -2.48
C ASP A 54 2.47 17.14 -2.12
N TRP A 55 2.91 16.83 -0.90
CA TRP A 55 3.12 15.45 -0.46
C TRP A 55 1.81 14.70 -0.25
N GLN A 56 0.69 15.42 -0.14
CA GLN A 56 -0.65 14.87 0.09
C GLN A 56 -1.59 15.02 -1.12
N SER A 57 -1.12 15.47 -2.28
CA SER A 57 -1.95 15.54 -3.50
C SER A 57 -2.26 14.13 -4.04
N ILE A 58 -3.50 13.67 -3.87
CA ILE A 58 -3.93 12.26 -4.14
C ILE A 58 -5.29 12.17 -4.83
N PHE A 59 -5.76 13.26 -5.43
CA PHE A 59 -7.08 13.35 -6.07
C PHE A 59 -6.98 13.60 -7.58
N ARG A 60 -5.93 13.10 -8.24
CA ARG A 60 -5.78 13.27 -9.70
C ARG A 60 -6.94 12.64 -10.46
N PHE A 61 -7.44 11.49 -9.98
CA PHE A 61 -8.64 10.84 -10.53
C PHE A 61 -9.91 11.71 -10.47
N ALA A 62 -9.96 12.71 -9.58
CA ALA A 62 -11.05 13.69 -9.48
C ALA A 62 -10.78 14.96 -10.30
N GLY A 63 -9.71 14.98 -11.09
CA GLY A 63 -9.31 16.09 -11.95
C GLY A 63 -8.38 17.10 -11.29
N SER A 64 -7.81 16.81 -10.12
CA SER A 64 -6.80 17.66 -9.49
C SER A 64 -5.50 17.65 -10.30
N ASP A 65 -4.88 18.81 -10.48
CA ASP A 65 -3.63 18.96 -11.23
C ASP A 65 -2.56 19.59 -10.35
N LEU A 66 -1.57 18.79 -9.96
CA LEU A 66 -0.47 19.23 -9.09
C LEU A 66 0.38 20.34 -9.73
N SER A 67 0.42 20.44 -11.07
CA SER A 67 1.16 21.51 -11.74
C SER A 67 0.63 22.91 -11.37
N LEU A 68 -0.68 23.03 -11.10
CA LEU A 68 -1.31 24.27 -10.65
C LEU A 68 -0.79 24.70 -9.27
N PHE A 69 -0.38 23.72 -8.46
CA PHE A 69 0.28 23.93 -7.18
C PHE A 69 1.75 24.33 -7.35
N THR A 70 2.53 23.52 -8.07
CA THR A 70 3.98 23.70 -8.19
C THR A 70 4.35 24.94 -9.01
N SER A 71 3.51 25.32 -9.98
CA SER A 71 3.73 26.47 -10.88
C SER A 71 2.92 27.70 -10.46
N PHE A 72 2.54 27.83 -9.18
CA PHE A 72 1.72 28.94 -8.67
C PHE A 72 2.17 30.33 -9.15
N LYS A 73 3.48 30.60 -9.12
CA LYS A 73 4.08 31.88 -9.55
C LYS A 73 3.85 32.18 -11.04
N GLN A 74 3.83 31.15 -11.88
CA GLN A 74 3.57 31.29 -13.32
C GLN A 74 2.13 31.73 -13.56
N TYR A 75 1.19 31.24 -12.76
CA TYR A 75 -0.23 31.51 -12.90
C TYR A 75 -0.69 32.81 -12.25
N PHE A 76 -0.23 33.09 -11.03
CA PHE A 76 -0.69 34.26 -10.26
C PHE A 76 0.25 35.47 -10.32
N GLY A 77 1.46 35.32 -10.87
CA GLY A 77 2.46 36.37 -10.98
C GLY A 77 3.41 36.40 -9.79
N PHE A 78 3.89 37.59 -9.41
CA PHE A 78 4.79 37.74 -8.27
C PHE A 78 4.16 37.15 -7.00
N SER A 79 4.85 36.19 -6.39
CA SER A 79 4.38 35.44 -5.23
C SER A 79 5.54 35.12 -4.28
N GLU A 80 5.23 34.98 -2.99
CA GLU A 80 6.15 34.50 -1.96
C GLU A 80 5.68 33.12 -1.47
N MET A 81 6.61 32.18 -1.28
CA MET A 81 6.33 30.85 -0.76
C MET A 81 6.83 30.75 0.68
N LEU A 82 5.90 30.58 1.62
CA LEU A 82 6.21 30.35 3.03
C LEU A 82 6.00 28.87 3.36
N LYS A 83 6.93 28.26 4.10
CA LYS A 83 6.87 26.86 4.49
C LYS A 83 6.58 26.72 5.98
N ILE A 84 5.54 25.95 6.31
CA ILE A 84 5.26 25.53 7.68
C ILE A 84 5.95 24.18 7.88
N GLU A 85 7.05 24.17 8.62
CA GLU A 85 7.87 22.97 8.79
C GLU A 85 7.75 22.35 10.19
N ASN A 86 7.18 23.06 11.16
CA ASN A 86 6.91 22.48 12.47
C ASN A 86 5.58 21.70 12.43
N THR A 87 5.61 20.43 12.84
CA THR A 87 4.44 19.56 12.93
C THR A 87 4.30 19.02 14.35
N TYR A 88 3.05 18.88 14.77
CA TYR A 88 2.67 18.42 16.10
C TYR A 88 1.93 17.08 16.06
N ARG A 89 1.76 16.51 14.85
CA ARG A 89 1.03 15.25 14.67
C ARG A 89 1.91 14.05 14.98
N ASN A 90 2.92 13.84 14.15
CA ASN A 90 3.75 12.64 14.12
C ASN A 90 5.06 12.83 14.89
N SER A 91 5.69 11.72 15.31
CA SER A 91 7.06 11.75 15.86
C SER A 91 8.09 12.13 14.80
N GLN A 92 9.22 12.68 15.24
CA GLN A 92 10.32 13.03 14.33
C GLN A 92 10.80 11.80 13.54
N GLU A 93 10.88 10.64 14.18
CA GLU A 93 11.34 9.41 13.55
C GLU A 93 10.40 8.97 12.41
N LEU A 94 9.08 9.14 12.58
CA LEU A 94 8.10 8.80 11.55
C LEU A 94 8.21 9.76 10.36
N ILE A 95 8.34 11.05 10.67
CA ILE A 95 8.51 12.12 9.68
C ILE A 95 9.76 11.90 8.85
N ASP A 96 10.87 11.51 9.47
CA ASP A 96 12.12 11.26 8.77
C ASP A 96 11.99 10.06 7.81
N VAL A 97 11.39 8.97 8.26
CA VAL A 97 11.18 7.77 7.43
C VAL A 97 10.23 8.05 6.28
N ALA A 98 9.05 8.61 6.57
CA ALA A 98 8.04 8.92 5.55
C ALA A 98 8.51 10.04 4.60
N GLY A 99 9.22 11.04 5.12
CA GLY A 99 9.84 12.14 4.38
C GLY A 99 10.90 11.63 3.40
N LYS A 100 11.84 10.79 3.83
CA LYS A 100 12.85 10.19 2.94
C LYS A 100 12.23 9.29 1.86
N PHE A 101 11.13 8.62 2.20
CA PHE A 101 10.35 7.82 1.24
C PHE A 101 9.68 8.69 0.17
N ILE A 102 8.94 9.75 0.56
CA ILE A 102 8.26 10.61 -0.44
C ILE A 102 9.25 11.40 -1.30
N MET A 103 10.36 11.85 -0.69
CA MET A 103 11.41 12.63 -1.35
C MET A 103 12.31 11.82 -2.30
N GLN A 104 12.05 10.51 -2.48
CA GLN A 104 12.64 9.80 -3.62
C GLN A 104 12.16 10.37 -4.95
N ASN A 105 10.96 10.98 -4.98
CA ASN A 105 10.54 11.82 -6.10
C ASN A 105 11.12 13.23 -5.92
N ASN A 106 12.06 13.60 -6.80
CA ASN A 106 12.74 14.90 -6.76
C ASN A 106 11.88 16.07 -7.25
N GLN A 107 10.70 15.81 -7.81
CA GLN A 107 9.73 16.83 -8.21
C GLN A 107 8.96 17.40 -7.01
N GLN A 108 8.97 16.70 -5.87
CA GLN A 108 8.30 17.16 -4.65
C GLN A 108 9.05 18.35 -4.02
N ILE A 109 8.30 19.28 -3.45
CA ILE A 109 8.83 20.43 -2.74
C ILE A 109 9.58 19.92 -1.52
N ARG A 110 10.86 20.28 -1.43
CA ARG A 110 11.71 19.94 -0.28
C ARG A 110 11.22 20.68 0.96
N LYS A 111 10.99 19.93 2.05
CA LYS A 111 10.58 20.44 3.36
C LYS A 111 11.44 19.78 4.42
N ASN A 112 11.81 20.53 5.45
CA ASN A 112 12.56 20.06 6.60
C ASN A 112 11.67 19.97 7.83
N LEU A 113 10.77 18.98 7.82
CA LEU A 113 9.76 18.85 8.87
C LEU A 113 10.40 18.55 10.24
N LYS A 114 9.97 19.29 11.26
CA LYS A 114 10.43 19.18 12.64
C LYS A 114 9.27 18.87 13.58
N SER A 115 9.50 17.95 14.51
CA SER A 115 8.55 17.57 15.55
C SER A 115 9.23 17.53 16.92
N SER A 116 8.49 17.91 17.94
CA SER A 116 8.90 17.75 19.34
C SER A 116 8.55 16.37 19.91
N LYS A 117 7.78 15.55 19.19
CA LYS A 117 7.42 14.19 19.60
C LYS A 117 8.52 13.20 19.19
N SER A 118 8.76 12.22 20.05
CA SER A 118 9.64 11.07 19.76
C SER A 118 8.89 9.79 20.04
N GLU A 119 9.03 8.82 19.14
CA GLU A 119 8.49 7.47 19.31
C GLU A 119 9.52 6.47 18.77
N GLN A 120 9.89 5.50 19.60
CA GLN A 120 10.84 4.48 19.21
C GLN A 120 10.13 3.49 18.31
N THR A 121 10.72 3.19 17.14
CA THR A 121 10.13 2.30 16.13
C THR A 121 8.71 2.72 15.72
N PRO A 122 8.52 3.95 15.19
CA PRO A 122 7.19 4.48 14.88
C PRO A 122 6.52 3.77 13.69
N LEU A 123 7.31 3.04 12.90
CA LEU A 123 6.87 2.27 11.76
C LEU A 123 7.42 0.85 11.87
N LYS A 124 6.54 -0.13 11.72
CA LYS A 124 6.92 -1.56 11.78
C LYS A 124 6.19 -2.36 10.70
N VAL A 125 6.92 -3.28 10.06
CA VAL A 125 6.36 -4.18 9.05
C VAL A 125 6.08 -5.53 9.70
N ILE A 126 4.85 -6.02 9.56
CA ILE A 126 4.44 -7.34 10.04
C ILE A 126 4.23 -8.25 8.84
N LYS A 127 5.05 -9.30 8.77
CA LYS A 127 5.16 -10.24 7.66
C LYS A 127 4.30 -11.48 7.89
N TYR A 128 3.51 -11.85 6.89
CA TYR A 128 2.70 -13.06 6.87
C TYR A 128 2.94 -13.88 5.59
N ASN A 129 2.79 -15.19 5.62
CA ASN A 129 3.01 -16.07 4.48
C ASN A 129 1.83 -16.07 3.48
N GLY A 130 0.62 -15.70 3.92
CA GLY A 130 -0.58 -15.61 3.08
C GLY A 130 -1.20 -16.97 2.74
N GLN A 131 -0.79 -18.04 3.42
CA GLN A 131 -1.36 -19.37 3.25
C GLN A 131 -2.71 -19.43 3.98
N TYR A 132 -3.72 -19.91 3.27
CA TYR A 132 -5.04 -20.15 3.82
C TYR A 132 -5.09 -21.51 4.50
N SER A 133 -5.52 -21.54 5.77
CA SER A 133 -5.93 -22.76 6.47
C SER A 133 -7.44 -22.72 6.71
N LYS A 134 -8.13 -23.83 6.44
CA LYS A 134 -9.58 -23.96 6.72
C LYS A 134 -9.91 -23.79 8.20
N ASP A 135 -9.02 -24.18 9.10
CA ASP A 135 -9.26 -24.16 10.55
C ASP A 135 -8.83 -22.85 11.22
N LYS A 136 -7.93 -22.08 10.60
CA LYS A 136 -7.32 -20.87 11.20
C LYS A 136 -7.45 -19.60 10.34
N GLY A 137 -8.10 -19.68 9.18
CA GLY A 137 -8.11 -18.61 8.18
C GLY A 137 -6.74 -18.39 7.55
N THR A 138 -6.52 -17.22 6.95
CA THR A 138 -5.18 -16.77 6.54
C THR A 138 -4.41 -16.26 7.76
N ASP A 139 -3.11 -16.50 7.80
CA ASP A 139 -2.20 -15.91 8.80
C ASP A 139 -2.10 -14.37 8.72
N GLN A 140 -2.71 -13.75 7.68
CA GLN A 140 -2.96 -12.31 7.63
C GLN A 140 -3.88 -11.84 8.78
N VAL A 141 -4.85 -12.67 9.22
CA VAL A 141 -5.71 -12.36 10.39
C VAL A 141 -4.88 -12.42 11.66
N ASP A 142 -4.05 -13.46 11.81
CA ASP A 142 -3.10 -13.58 12.92
C ASP A 142 -2.19 -12.35 12.99
N ALA A 143 -1.82 -11.78 11.84
CA ALA A 143 -1.03 -10.55 11.75
C ALA A 143 -1.76 -9.35 12.36
N VAL A 144 -3.03 -9.16 12.02
CA VAL A 144 -3.87 -8.09 12.57
C VAL A 144 -4.05 -8.28 14.08
N ILE A 145 -4.35 -9.50 14.52
CA ILE A 145 -4.52 -9.82 15.95
C ILE A 145 -3.24 -9.50 16.71
N LYS A 146 -2.09 -9.96 16.22
CA LYS A 146 -0.79 -9.68 16.84
C LYS A 146 -0.51 -8.20 16.96
N VAL A 147 -0.82 -7.40 15.93
CA VAL A 147 -0.65 -5.94 15.98
C VAL A 147 -1.59 -5.30 17.00
N ILE A 148 -2.85 -5.71 17.03
CA ILE A 148 -3.82 -5.21 18.02
C ILE A 148 -3.35 -5.52 19.43
N GLU A 149 -2.88 -6.74 19.68
CA GLU A 149 -2.35 -7.14 20.98
C GLU A 149 -1.11 -6.32 21.36
N GLN A 150 -0.17 -6.09 20.44
CA GLN A 150 0.98 -5.21 20.67
C GLN A 150 0.54 -3.77 21.01
N ILE A 151 -0.47 -3.24 20.32
CA ILE A 151 -0.99 -1.89 20.58
C ILE A 151 -1.66 -1.81 21.95
N VAL A 152 -2.55 -2.76 22.28
CA VAL A 152 -3.26 -2.78 23.57
C VAL A 152 -2.29 -2.96 24.74
N GLU A 153 -1.25 -3.80 24.59
CA GLU A 153 -0.22 -3.99 25.61
C GLU A 153 0.56 -2.69 25.91
N HIS A 154 0.84 -1.87 24.88
CA HIS A 154 1.64 -0.65 25.02
C HIS A 154 0.82 0.61 25.35
N TYR A 155 -0.40 0.73 24.80
CA TYR A 155 -1.21 1.95 24.88
C TYR A 155 -2.55 1.76 25.61
N GLY A 156 -2.92 0.53 25.98
CA GLY A 156 -4.19 0.21 26.62
C GLY A 156 -5.37 0.07 25.66
N GLU A 157 -6.55 -0.24 26.20
CA GLU A 157 -7.79 -0.45 25.41
C GLU A 157 -8.50 0.85 25.01
N ASP A 158 -8.13 1.99 25.60
CA ASP A 158 -8.75 3.29 25.34
C ASP A 158 -8.21 3.98 24.07
N THR A 159 -7.21 3.38 23.43
CA THR A 159 -6.60 3.92 22.19
C THR A 159 -7.48 3.67 20.98
N GLU A 160 -7.34 4.53 19.97
CA GLU A 160 -8.02 4.39 18.69
C GLU A 160 -7.12 3.72 17.63
N ILE A 161 -7.65 2.71 16.94
CA ILE A 161 -6.95 2.02 15.83
C ILE A 161 -7.70 2.22 14.52
N MET A 162 -7.05 2.85 13.55
CA MET A 162 -7.56 2.95 12.19
C MET A 162 -6.90 1.91 11.27
N LEU A 163 -7.72 1.05 10.66
CA LEU A 163 -7.29 0.11 9.65
C LEU A 163 -7.41 0.78 8.27
N LEU A 164 -6.32 0.76 7.49
CA LEU A 164 -6.25 1.39 6.18
C LEU A 164 -6.09 0.35 5.06
N GLY A 165 -6.99 0.41 4.08
CA GLY A 165 -6.90 -0.34 2.82
C GLY A 165 -6.67 0.58 1.63
N ARG A 166 -6.19 0.01 0.51
CA ARG A 166 -6.21 0.68 -0.79
C ARG A 166 -7.62 0.70 -1.38
N THR A 167 -8.37 -0.38 -1.17
CA THR A 167 -9.76 -0.58 -1.62
C THR A 167 -10.64 -1.05 -0.48
N ASN A 168 -11.97 -0.96 -0.64
CA ASN A 168 -12.91 -1.49 0.36
C ASN A 168 -12.85 -3.02 0.48
N ASP A 169 -12.22 -3.72 -0.47
CA ASP A 169 -12.11 -5.17 -0.45
C ASP A 169 -11.03 -5.66 0.52
N ASP A 170 -10.09 -4.78 0.89
CA ASP A 170 -8.96 -5.11 1.74
C ASP A 170 -9.34 -5.47 3.18
N ILE A 171 -10.54 -5.10 3.64
CA ILE A 171 -11.05 -5.46 4.97
C ILE A 171 -11.82 -6.78 4.99
N LYS A 172 -12.27 -7.27 3.82
CA LYS A 172 -13.23 -8.38 3.73
C LYS A 172 -12.69 -9.68 4.33
N PHE A 173 -11.37 -9.89 4.33
CA PHE A 173 -10.76 -11.09 4.91
C PHE A 173 -11.00 -11.20 6.42
N LEU A 174 -11.16 -10.08 7.15
CA LEU A 174 -11.44 -10.11 8.58
C LEU A 174 -12.82 -10.68 8.91
N ASN A 175 -13.80 -10.48 8.03
CA ASN A 175 -15.15 -11.06 8.22
C ASN A 175 -15.16 -12.59 8.16
N GLN A 176 -14.09 -13.23 7.67
CA GLN A 176 -13.98 -14.69 7.66
C GLN A 176 -13.63 -15.26 9.04
N TYR A 177 -13.15 -14.42 9.96
CA TYR A 177 -12.79 -14.81 11.32
C TYR A 177 -13.89 -14.41 12.30
N SER A 178 -14.42 -15.37 13.05
CA SER A 178 -15.58 -15.19 13.94
C SER A 178 -15.35 -14.17 15.06
N GLY A 179 -14.10 -13.90 15.44
CA GLY A 179 -13.77 -12.91 16.47
C GLY A 179 -13.89 -11.46 15.98
N PHE A 180 -13.87 -11.20 14.68
CA PHE A 180 -14.03 -9.86 14.12
C PHE A 180 -15.44 -9.66 13.56
N ARG A 181 -15.98 -8.46 13.78
CA ARG A 181 -17.22 -8.02 13.15
C ARG A 181 -17.01 -6.64 12.55
N VAL A 182 -17.33 -6.50 11.26
CA VAL A 182 -17.30 -5.22 10.55
C VAL A 182 -18.74 -4.76 10.33
N THR A 183 -19.09 -3.58 10.82
CA THR A 183 -20.42 -2.98 10.61
C THR A 183 -20.51 -2.29 9.26
N ARG A 184 -21.73 -1.91 8.84
CA ARG A 184 -21.95 -1.16 7.58
C ARG A 184 -21.28 0.20 7.57
N ASP A 185 -21.07 0.79 8.74
CA ASP A 185 -20.40 2.09 8.91
C ASP A 185 -18.88 1.96 9.00
N ASN A 186 -18.32 0.81 8.59
CA ASN A 186 -16.90 0.45 8.70
C ASN A 186 -16.34 0.47 10.13
N LYS A 187 -17.18 0.42 11.17
CA LYS A 187 -16.69 0.18 12.54
C LYS A 187 -16.29 -1.28 12.68
N LEU A 188 -15.18 -1.52 13.35
CA LEU A 188 -14.65 -2.84 13.62
C LEU A 188 -14.83 -3.15 15.11
N THR A 189 -15.25 -4.36 15.43
CA THR A 189 -15.17 -4.88 16.81
C THR A 189 -14.41 -6.19 16.83
N TYR A 190 -13.60 -6.39 17.86
CA TYR A 190 -12.89 -7.63 18.12
C TYR A 190 -13.36 -8.18 19.46
N SER A 191 -13.81 -9.44 19.47
CA SER A 191 -14.45 -10.07 20.64
C SER A 191 -13.58 -10.07 21.90
N LYS A 192 -12.25 -10.10 21.76
CA LYS A 192 -11.31 -10.05 22.89
C LYS A 192 -11.24 -8.67 23.54
N TYR A 193 -11.40 -7.60 22.75
CA TYR A 193 -11.32 -6.21 23.19
C TYR A 193 -12.54 -5.42 22.70
N PRO A 194 -13.73 -5.66 23.30
CA PRO A 194 -14.99 -5.08 22.81
C PRO A 194 -15.10 -3.57 22.99
N LYS A 195 -14.28 -2.97 23.89
CA LYS A 195 -14.24 -1.52 24.15
C LYS A 195 -13.29 -0.76 23.23
N LEU A 196 -12.37 -1.45 22.57
CA LEU A 196 -11.34 -0.85 21.73
C LEU A 196 -11.97 -0.16 20.51
N ALA A 197 -11.70 1.13 20.35
CA ALA A 197 -12.23 1.91 19.24
C ALA A 197 -11.48 1.57 17.95
N MET A 198 -12.15 0.88 17.03
CA MET A 198 -11.57 0.50 15.75
C MET A 198 -12.50 0.77 14.58
N PHE A 199 -11.91 1.20 13.47
CA PHE A 199 -12.64 1.42 12.23
C PHE A 199 -11.74 1.26 11.02
N PHE A 200 -12.38 1.05 9.87
CA PHE A 200 -11.71 0.87 8.59
C PHE A 200 -12.01 2.04 7.65
N LEU A 201 -10.98 2.49 6.93
CA LEU A 201 -11.12 3.42 5.81
C LEU A 201 -10.20 3.01 4.65
N THR A 202 -10.61 3.37 3.44
CA THR A 202 -9.65 3.46 2.33
C THR A 202 -8.73 4.66 2.55
N VAL A 203 -7.46 4.59 2.15
CA VAL A 203 -6.50 5.70 2.35
C VAL A 203 -7.02 7.04 1.80
N HIS A 204 -7.66 7.06 0.63
CA HIS A 204 -8.28 8.28 0.07
C HIS A 204 -9.29 8.93 1.03
N LYS A 205 -10.17 8.13 1.63
CA LYS A 205 -11.18 8.59 2.61
C LYS A 205 -10.57 8.97 3.95
N SER A 206 -9.36 8.51 4.25
CA SER A 206 -8.66 8.86 5.50
C SER A 206 -7.99 10.24 5.45
N LYS A 207 -7.88 10.86 4.26
CA LYS A 207 -7.27 12.19 4.14
C LYS A 207 -8.04 13.19 5.02
N GLY A 208 -7.30 13.96 5.83
CA GLY A 208 -7.85 14.89 6.82
C GLY A 208 -8.23 14.25 8.16
N LEU A 209 -8.30 12.92 8.24
CA LEU A 209 -8.52 12.17 9.48
C LEU A 209 -7.20 11.67 10.05
N GLU A 210 -7.22 11.27 11.32
CA GLU A 210 -6.09 10.69 12.05
C GLU A 210 -6.62 9.80 13.18
N ALA A 211 -5.82 8.82 13.59
CA ALA A 211 -6.07 7.96 14.74
C ALA A 211 -4.80 7.84 15.59
N ASP A 212 -4.90 7.29 16.79
CA ASP A 212 -3.72 7.10 17.64
C ASP A 212 -2.76 6.09 17.03
N ASN A 213 -3.28 4.99 16.50
CA ASN A 213 -2.51 3.95 15.83
C ASN A 213 -3.12 3.58 14.47
N VAL A 214 -2.27 3.24 13.51
CA VAL A 214 -2.70 2.89 12.15
C VAL A 214 -2.19 1.52 11.75
N ILE A 215 -3.03 0.72 11.10
CA ILE A 215 -2.67 -0.57 10.50
C ILE A 215 -2.96 -0.54 9.01
N ILE A 216 -1.93 -0.52 8.17
CA ILE A 216 -2.04 -0.60 6.71
C ILE A 216 -2.14 -2.07 6.31
N LEU A 217 -3.27 -2.48 5.72
CA LEU A 217 -3.60 -3.89 5.47
C LEU A 217 -2.99 -4.48 4.19
N ASN A 218 -2.69 -3.63 3.20
CA ASN A 218 -2.42 -4.07 1.83
C ASN A 218 -0.99 -3.76 1.35
N GLY A 219 0.03 -4.14 2.11
CA GLY A 219 1.43 -4.10 1.68
C GLY A 219 1.80 -5.14 0.61
N LYS A 220 0.87 -5.52 -0.26
CA LYS A 220 1.03 -6.52 -1.33
C LYS A 220 1.50 -5.86 -2.62
N ASN A 221 2.30 -6.57 -3.40
CA ASN A 221 2.70 -6.18 -4.75
C ASN A 221 1.75 -6.80 -5.78
N ASP A 222 0.52 -6.30 -5.81
CA ASP A 222 -0.57 -6.79 -6.66
C ASP A 222 -1.21 -5.63 -7.45
N LEU A 223 -2.12 -5.93 -8.37
CA LEU A 223 -2.82 -4.92 -9.17
C LEU A 223 -3.50 -3.86 -8.30
N LEU A 224 -4.18 -4.28 -7.23
CA LEU A 224 -4.86 -3.41 -6.26
C LEU A 224 -4.06 -3.18 -4.97
N GLY A 225 -2.77 -3.50 -4.98
CA GLY A 225 -1.89 -3.38 -3.82
C GLY A 225 -1.39 -1.95 -3.57
N PHE A 226 -0.31 -1.82 -2.81
CA PHE A 226 0.48 -0.58 -2.75
C PHE A 226 1.80 -0.81 -3.50
N PRO A 227 2.10 -0.09 -4.60
CA PRO A 227 1.20 0.78 -5.34
C PRO A 227 0.11 0.01 -6.10
N ASN A 228 -1.02 0.67 -6.35
CA ASN A 228 -1.98 0.23 -7.35
C ASN A 228 -1.32 0.35 -8.74
N ARG A 229 -1.43 -0.71 -9.54
CA ARG A 229 -0.81 -0.82 -10.86
C ARG A 229 -1.79 -0.63 -12.01
N ILE A 230 -3.08 -0.47 -11.71
CA ILE A 230 -4.08 -0.11 -12.70
C ILE A 230 -3.78 1.32 -13.13
N LEU A 231 -3.52 1.50 -14.43
CA LEU A 231 -3.33 2.81 -15.01
C LEU A 231 -4.64 3.60 -14.96
N ASP A 232 -4.54 4.90 -14.73
CA ASP A 232 -5.65 5.83 -14.88
C ASP A 232 -6.21 5.77 -16.31
N ASP A 233 -7.49 6.11 -16.47
CA ASP A 233 -8.14 6.16 -17.77
C ASP A 233 -7.33 7.03 -18.75
N PRO A 234 -6.97 6.54 -19.95
CA PRO A 234 -6.25 7.31 -20.96
C PRO A 234 -6.87 8.68 -21.25
N LEU A 235 -8.19 8.84 -21.10
CA LEU A 235 -8.87 10.14 -21.28
C LEU A 235 -8.41 11.20 -20.28
N LEU A 236 -8.01 10.82 -19.07
CA LEU A 236 -7.49 11.78 -18.08
C LEU A 236 -6.19 12.44 -18.55
N SER A 237 -5.41 11.76 -19.38
CA SER A 237 -4.18 12.33 -19.97
C SER A 237 -4.44 13.44 -21.00
N LEU A 238 -5.64 13.50 -21.58
CA LEU A 238 -6.02 14.55 -22.52
C LEU A 238 -6.41 15.86 -21.82
N VAL A 239 -6.75 15.80 -20.53
CA VAL A 239 -7.30 16.94 -19.77
C VAL A 239 -6.30 17.45 -18.72
N LEU A 240 -5.44 16.56 -18.21
CA LEU A 240 -4.43 16.90 -17.20
C LEU A 240 -3.10 17.23 -17.89
N THR A 241 -2.35 18.19 -17.34
CA THR A 241 -0.98 18.44 -17.80
C THR A 241 -0.06 17.26 -17.50
N ASP A 242 1.09 17.22 -18.19
CA ASP A 242 2.02 16.08 -18.30
C ASP A 242 2.08 15.18 -17.06
N GLN A 243 1.96 13.87 -17.29
CA GLN A 243 1.99 12.85 -16.24
C GLN A 243 3.24 13.01 -15.37
N ASP A 244 3.09 12.86 -14.04
CA ASP A 244 4.23 12.80 -13.11
C ASP A 244 5.24 11.80 -13.68
N GLN A 245 6.43 12.27 -14.07
CA GLN A 245 7.43 11.44 -14.75
C GLN A 245 8.03 10.37 -13.82
N TYR A 246 7.76 10.48 -12.53
CA TYR A 246 8.20 9.54 -11.51
C TYR A 246 7.24 8.35 -11.40
N ASN A 247 7.78 7.13 -11.51
CA ASN A 247 7.01 5.89 -11.43
C ASN A 247 6.14 5.82 -10.16
N PHE A 248 4.83 5.67 -10.35
CA PHE A 248 3.84 5.58 -9.26
C PHE A 248 3.86 6.80 -8.31
N ALA A 249 4.10 8.01 -8.81
CA ALA A 249 4.19 9.23 -7.99
C ALA A 249 2.97 9.46 -7.09
N GLU A 250 1.75 9.36 -7.64
CA GLU A 250 0.54 9.55 -6.86
C GLU A 250 0.33 8.45 -5.82
N GLU A 251 0.57 7.18 -6.19
CA GLU A 251 0.50 6.08 -5.23
C GLU A 251 1.57 6.20 -4.13
N ARG A 252 2.72 6.83 -4.40
CA ARG A 252 3.73 7.17 -3.39
C ARG A 252 3.20 8.25 -2.43
N ARG A 253 2.53 9.30 -2.94
CA ARG A 253 1.84 10.31 -2.12
C ARG A 253 0.72 9.68 -1.30
N LEU A 254 -0.05 8.78 -1.88
CA LEU A 254 -1.09 8.01 -1.21
C LEU A 254 -0.51 7.15 -0.08
N PHE A 255 0.59 6.45 -0.33
CA PHE A 255 1.25 5.66 0.71
C PHE A 255 1.84 6.54 1.81
N TYR A 256 2.45 7.69 1.46
CA TYR A 256 2.87 8.71 2.44
C TYR A 256 1.70 9.16 3.32
N VAL A 257 0.55 9.50 2.73
CA VAL A 257 -0.68 9.84 3.46
C VAL A 257 -1.04 8.74 4.45
N ALA A 258 -1.02 7.48 4.03
CA ALA A 258 -1.32 6.33 4.90
C ALA A 258 -0.34 6.19 6.07
N LEU A 259 0.97 6.39 5.82
CA LEU A 259 2.00 6.29 6.84
C LEU A 259 1.84 7.35 7.93
N THR A 260 1.35 8.55 7.59
CA THR A 260 1.28 9.71 8.49
C THR A 260 -0.08 9.94 9.13
N ARG A 261 -1.06 9.05 8.95
CA ARG A 261 -2.40 9.15 9.58
C ARG A 261 -2.44 8.75 11.06
N THR A 262 -1.29 8.62 11.71
CA THR A 262 -1.15 8.15 13.09
C THR A 262 -0.66 9.24 14.03
N ARG A 263 -0.99 9.19 15.32
CA ARG A 263 -0.35 10.01 16.36
C ARG A 263 0.83 9.29 17.03
N ASN A 264 0.79 7.96 17.08
CA ASN A 264 1.77 7.11 17.77
C ASN A 264 2.51 6.22 16.76
N LYS A 265 1.94 5.06 16.41
CA LYS A 265 2.59 4.06 15.54
C LYS A 265 1.78 3.72 14.30
N THR A 266 2.50 3.37 13.24
CA THR A 266 1.95 2.77 12.02
C THR A 266 2.52 1.37 11.86
N PHE A 267 1.65 0.41 11.58
CA PHE A 267 2.01 -0.96 11.26
C PHE A 267 1.64 -1.25 9.81
N ILE A 268 2.49 -1.96 9.07
CA ILE A 268 2.22 -2.36 7.69
C ILE A 268 2.17 -3.88 7.62
N LEU A 269 1.04 -4.42 7.19
CA LEU A 269 0.93 -5.85 6.89
C LEU A 269 1.41 -6.11 5.46
N ALA A 270 2.42 -6.96 5.31
CA ALA A 270 2.95 -7.32 4.00
C ALA A 270 3.17 -8.84 3.90
N PRO A 271 2.79 -9.47 2.77
CA PRO A 271 3.08 -10.88 2.58
C PRO A 271 4.59 -11.09 2.37
N GLU A 272 5.17 -12.17 2.87
CA GLU A 272 6.60 -12.48 2.70
C GLU A 272 6.98 -12.66 1.22
N ALA A 273 6.11 -13.35 0.47
CA ALA A 273 6.44 -13.78 -0.89
C ALA A 273 6.26 -12.70 -1.96
N ASN A 274 5.23 -11.86 -1.81
CA ASN A 274 4.84 -10.86 -2.80
C ASN A 274 4.65 -9.49 -2.15
N GLU A 275 5.64 -9.09 -1.34
CA GLU A 275 5.65 -7.80 -0.67
C GLU A 275 5.70 -6.63 -1.66
N SER A 276 5.01 -5.56 -1.30
CA SER A 276 5.00 -4.25 -1.97
C SER A 276 6.43 -3.74 -2.25
N ILE A 277 6.62 -3.12 -3.42
CA ILE A 277 7.88 -2.42 -3.74
C ILE A 277 8.15 -1.25 -2.78
N PHE A 278 7.11 -0.60 -2.26
CA PHE A 278 7.25 0.48 -1.28
C PHE A 278 7.65 -0.06 0.08
N VAL A 279 7.10 -1.22 0.49
CA VAL A 279 7.51 -1.89 1.73
C VAL A 279 8.96 -2.36 1.65
N LYS A 280 9.38 -2.95 0.53
CA LYS A 280 10.80 -3.28 0.27
C LYS A 280 11.70 -2.07 0.41
N GLU A 281 11.31 -0.96 -0.22
CA GLU A 281 12.07 0.29 -0.16
C GLU A 281 12.25 0.80 1.28
N LEU A 282 11.18 0.77 2.08
CA LEU A 282 11.21 1.17 3.49
C LEU A 282 12.16 0.28 4.31
N ILE A 283 12.12 -1.04 4.11
CA ILE A 283 13.00 -1.99 4.80
C ILE A 283 14.46 -1.78 4.37
N ASP A 284 14.72 -1.77 3.06
CA ASP A 284 16.08 -1.79 2.51
C ASP A 284 16.80 -0.45 2.69
N LYS A 285 16.11 0.66 2.37
CA LYS A 285 16.69 2.01 2.39
C LYS A 285 16.52 2.72 3.73
N GLN A 286 15.35 2.60 4.36
CA GLN A 286 15.03 3.32 5.60
C GLN A 286 15.23 2.48 6.87
N LYS A 287 15.65 1.22 6.72
CA LYS A 287 15.94 0.28 7.83
C LYS A 287 14.77 0.11 8.79
N VAL A 288 13.55 0.14 8.26
CA VAL A 288 12.32 -0.12 9.03
C VAL A 288 12.33 -1.56 9.54
N GLY A 289 12.02 -1.73 10.83
CA GLY A 289 11.98 -3.04 11.47
C GLY A 289 10.88 -3.93 10.88
N GLN A 290 11.17 -5.23 10.75
CA GLN A 290 10.20 -6.23 10.31
C GLN A 290 10.10 -7.39 11.31
N GLU A 291 8.89 -7.94 11.45
CA GLU A 291 8.60 -9.06 12.34
C GLU A 291 7.69 -10.07 11.63
N LEU A 292 7.96 -11.36 11.80
CA LEU A 292 7.07 -12.42 11.32
C LEU A 292 5.95 -12.69 12.33
N VAL A 293 4.76 -12.99 11.83
CA VAL A 293 3.58 -13.21 12.67
C VAL A 293 3.66 -14.51 13.46
N SER A 294 4.33 -15.55 12.93
CA SER A 294 4.38 -16.87 13.57
C SER A 294 5.75 -17.53 13.48
N ASP A 295 5.98 -18.50 14.38
CA ASP A 295 7.07 -19.49 14.33
C ASP A 295 6.93 -20.52 13.20
N ARG A 296 5.96 -20.34 12.28
CA ARG A 296 5.81 -21.23 11.11
C ARG A 296 6.93 -20.91 10.12
N VAL A 297 7.41 -21.95 9.44
CA VAL A 297 8.56 -21.91 8.53
C VAL A 297 8.45 -20.72 7.57
N THR A 298 9.40 -19.79 7.68
CA THR A 298 9.56 -18.62 6.79
C THR A 298 9.51 -19.06 5.34
N LEU A 299 8.73 -18.37 4.49
CA LEU A 299 8.65 -18.73 3.05
C LEU A 299 10.00 -18.63 2.35
N THR A 300 10.94 -17.84 2.87
CA THR A 300 12.31 -17.76 2.37
C THR A 300 13.08 -19.08 2.46
N LYS A 301 12.66 -20.02 3.32
CA LYS A 301 13.20 -21.38 3.36
C LYS A 301 12.66 -22.27 2.23
N ASN A 302 11.54 -21.88 1.61
CA ASN A 302 10.98 -22.65 0.51
C ASN A 302 11.82 -22.48 -0.75
N PRO A 303 11.85 -23.48 -1.64
CA PRO A 303 12.57 -23.36 -2.90
C PRO A 303 11.97 -22.25 -3.77
N LYS A 304 12.83 -21.55 -4.51
CA LYS A 304 12.39 -20.53 -5.47
C LYS A 304 11.61 -21.17 -6.61
N CYS A 305 10.60 -20.45 -7.10
CA CYS A 305 9.84 -20.85 -8.26
C CYS A 305 10.77 -20.92 -9.47
N PRO A 306 10.84 -22.07 -10.17
CA PRO A 306 11.76 -22.23 -11.29
C PRO A 306 11.28 -21.47 -12.53
N LYS A 307 10.01 -21.05 -12.57
CA LYS A 307 9.43 -20.27 -13.67
C LYS A 307 9.76 -18.77 -13.58
N CYS A 308 9.49 -18.14 -12.44
CA CYS A 308 9.67 -16.68 -12.30
C CYS A 308 10.93 -16.29 -11.52
N VAL A 309 11.60 -17.23 -10.84
CA VAL A 309 12.81 -17.04 -10.02
C VAL A 309 12.62 -16.14 -8.79
N GLN A 310 11.63 -15.25 -8.81
CA GLN A 310 11.35 -14.28 -7.75
C GLN A 310 10.39 -14.83 -6.68
N GLY A 311 9.40 -15.63 -7.07
CA GLY A 311 8.41 -16.21 -6.15
C GLY A 311 8.96 -17.45 -5.45
N TYR A 312 8.31 -17.85 -4.36
CA TYR A 312 8.60 -19.08 -3.61
C TYR A 312 7.55 -20.15 -3.94
N LEU A 313 7.94 -21.41 -3.84
CA LEU A 313 7.01 -22.53 -3.93
C LEU A 313 6.21 -22.63 -2.63
N VAL A 314 4.88 -22.64 -2.73
CA VAL A 314 3.96 -22.69 -1.58
C VAL A 314 2.92 -23.79 -1.75
N THR A 315 2.57 -24.48 -0.67
CA THR A 315 1.49 -25.46 -0.69
C THR A 315 0.15 -24.75 -0.82
N ARG A 316 -0.69 -25.25 -1.73
CA ARG A 316 -2.05 -24.82 -2.01
C ARG A 316 -2.95 -26.05 -2.02
N GLU A 317 -4.24 -25.86 -1.78
CA GLU A 317 -5.23 -26.93 -1.80
C GLU A 317 -6.30 -26.63 -2.86
N ASN A 318 -6.65 -27.62 -3.67
CA ASN A 318 -7.77 -27.50 -4.59
C ASN A 318 -9.11 -27.56 -3.83
N VAL A 319 -9.96 -26.55 -4.01
CA VAL A 319 -11.23 -26.38 -3.30
C VAL A 319 -12.20 -27.55 -3.54
N MET A 320 -12.24 -28.13 -4.75
CA MET A 320 -13.16 -29.22 -5.09
C MET A 320 -12.70 -30.59 -4.60
N HIS A 321 -11.41 -30.89 -4.70
CA HIS A 321 -10.90 -32.26 -4.47
C HIS A 321 -10.05 -32.40 -3.20
N LYS A 322 -9.85 -31.32 -2.43
CA LYS A 322 -8.97 -31.26 -1.25
C LYS A 322 -7.53 -31.74 -1.50
N ARG A 323 -7.10 -31.84 -2.76
CA ARG A 323 -5.76 -32.29 -3.12
C ARG A 323 -4.79 -31.13 -2.97
N GLN A 324 -3.73 -31.33 -2.21
CA GLN A 324 -2.65 -30.37 -2.08
C GLN A 324 -1.75 -30.40 -3.32
N PHE A 325 -1.33 -29.22 -3.77
CA PHE A 325 -0.36 -29.01 -4.83
C PHE A 325 0.53 -27.84 -4.44
N ILE A 326 1.70 -27.73 -5.07
CA ILE A 326 2.57 -26.58 -4.92
C ILE A 326 2.21 -25.55 -5.99
N GLY A 327 2.01 -24.30 -5.61
CA GLY A 327 1.88 -23.17 -6.52
C GLY A 327 3.00 -22.16 -6.31
N CYS A 328 3.21 -21.29 -7.30
CA CYS A 328 4.04 -20.11 -7.11
C CYS A 328 3.32 -19.10 -6.20
N SER A 329 4.05 -18.54 -5.25
CA SER A 329 3.57 -17.47 -4.38
C SER A 329 3.20 -16.18 -5.13
N ASN A 330 3.69 -16.00 -6.36
CA ASN A 330 3.39 -14.82 -7.20
C ASN A 330 2.17 -15.01 -8.09
N TYR A 331 1.39 -16.09 -7.95
CA TYR A 331 0.09 -16.20 -8.63
C TYR A 331 -0.81 -15.00 -8.28
N PRO A 332 -1.54 -14.39 -9.24
CA PRO A 332 -1.77 -14.86 -10.61
C PRO A 332 -0.65 -14.50 -11.61
N ASN A 333 0.27 -13.61 -11.25
CA ASN A 333 1.38 -13.20 -12.13
C ASN A 333 2.33 -14.35 -12.50
N CYS A 334 2.36 -15.44 -11.72
CA CYS A 334 3.00 -16.70 -12.07
C CYS A 334 2.08 -17.88 -11.75
N ASP A 335 1.63 -18.59 -12.77
CA ASP A 335 0.75 -19.76 -12.74
C ASP A 335 1.51 -21.09 -12.57
N HIS A 336 2.81 -21.05 -12.23
CA HIS A 336 3.58 -22.28 -12.07
C HIS A 336 3.02 -23.13 -10.93
N THR A 337 2.71 -24.39 -11.24
CA THR A 337 2.22 -25.37 -10.28
C THR A 337 2.99 -26.69 -10.40
N ILE A 338 3.09 -27.40 -9.29
CA ILE A 338 3.66 -28.74 -9.19
C ILE A 338 2.71 -29.58 -8.36
N ASN A 339 2.25 -30.72 -8.88
CA ASN A 339 1.27 -31.56 -8.17
C ASN A 339 1.85 -32.33 -6.98
N ASP A 340 3.16 -32.26 -6.76
CA ASP A 340 3.87 -33.03 -5.75
C ASP A 340 4.40 -32.10 -4.65
N VAL A 341 3.84 -32.24 -3.44
CA VAL A 341 4.17 -31.39 -2.29
C VAL A 341 5.55 -31.66 -1.70
N ARG A 342 6.15 -32.83 -2.00
CA ARG A 342 7.45 -33.25 -1.47
C ARG A 342 8.60 -32.37 -1.96
N VAL A 343 8.40 -31.61 -3.04
CA VAL A 343 9.36 -30.64 -3.57
C VAL A 343 9.78 -29.58 -2.55
N ILE A 344 8.93 -29.26 -1.58
CA ILE A 344 9.31 -28.31 -0.51
C ILE A 344 10.48 -28.85 0.33
N ASN A 345 10.54 -30.17 0.52
CA ASN A 345 11.56 -30.83 1.34
C ASN A 345 12.76 -31.28 0.49
N ASP A 346 12.52 -31.71 -0.76
CA ASP A 346 13.55 -32.23 -1.65
C ASP A 346 13.96 -31.18 -2.71
N GLN A 347 15.08 -30.50 -2.50
CA GLN A 347 15.58 -29.44 -3.40
C GLN A 347 16.41 -29.96 -4.58
N VAL A 348 16.15 -31.18 -5.06
CA VAL A 348 16.92 -31.76 -6.17
C VAL A 348 16.43 -31.18 -7.49
N ILE A 349 17.33 -30.51 -8.21
CA ILE A 349 17.03 -29.88 -9.51
C ILE A 349 17.32 -30.86 -10.65
N CYS A 350 16.35 -30.99 -11.54
CA CYS A 350 16.49 -31.74 -12.78
C CYS A 350 17.54 -31.08 -13.68
N SER A 351 18.59 -31.84 -13.97
CA SER A 351 19.67 -31.43 -14.89
C SER A 351 19.18 -31.03 -16.28
N ASN A 352 18.09 -31.63 -16.76
CA ASN A 352 17.58 -31.43 -18.12
C ASN A 352 16.66 -30.22 -18.27
N CYS A 353 15.65 -30.08 -17.38
CA CYS A 353 14.61 -29.05 -17.54
C CYS A 353 14.60 -27.97 -16.46
N LYS A 354 15.57 -28.02 -15.52
CA LYS A 354 15.65 -27.14 -14.34
C LYS A 354 14.42 -27.15 -13.41
N GLY A 355 13.46 -28.05 -13.65
CA GLY A 355 12.36 -28.34 -12.71
C GLY A 355 12.83 -29.18 -11.52
N TYR A 356 11.98 -29.38 -10.52
CA TYR A 356 12.33 -30.17 -9.34
C TYR A 356 12.23 -31.69 -9.59
N MET A 357 12.90 -32.47 -8.76
CA MET A 357 12.86 -33.93 -8.74
C MET A 357 12.37 -34.41 -7.38
N VAL A 358 11.53 -35.45 -7.39
CA VAL A 358 10.95 -36.07 -6.20
C VAL A 358 11.22 -37.57 -6.19
N VAL A 359 11.33 -38.16 -5.01
CA VAL A 359 11.52 -39.61 -4.87
C VAL A 359 10.25 -40.36 -5.34
N ARG A 360 10.44 -41.33 -6.24
CA ARG A 360 9.41 -42.21 -6.76
C ARG A 360 9.87 -43.66 -6.66
N SER A 361 8.93 -44.57 -6.41
CA SER A 361 9.21 -46.00 -6.39
C SER A 361 8.94 -46.61 -7.77
N GLY A 362 9.83 -47.49 -8.24
CA GLY A 362 9.67 -48.26 -9.46
C GLY A 362 10.03 -49.74 -9.25
N PRO A 363 9.96 -50.55 -10.32
CA PRO A 363 10.23 -51.99 -10.25
C PRO A 363 11.63 -52.36 -9.74
N TYR A 364 12.59 -51.42 -9.84
CA TYR A 364 14.00 -51.61 -9.48
C TYR A 364 14.40 -50.81 -8.24
N GLY A 365 13.44 -50.36 -7.43
CA GLY A 365 13.67 -49.54 -6.23
C GLY A 365 13.28 -48.08 -6.41
N GLU A 366 13.66 -47.25 -5.44
CA GLU A 366 13.39 -45.81 -5.43
C GLU A 366 14.35 -45.05 -6.36
N PHE A 367 13.88 -43.96 -6.96
CA PHE A 367 14.68 -43.07 -7.80
C PHE A 367 14.13 -41.64 -7.77
N TYR A 368 14.98 -40.65 -8.08
CA TYR A 368 14.53 -39.28 -8.33
C TYR A 368 13.87 -39.19 -9.71
N GLY A 369 12.59 -38.83 -9.75
CA GLY A 369 11.85 -38.57 -10.98
C GLY A 369 11.50 -37.09 -11.13
N CYS A 370 11.67 -36.53 -12.33
CA CYS A 370 11.30 -35.14 -12.59
C CYS A 370 9.79 -34.90 -12.42
N THR A 371 9.43 -33.79 -11.75
CA THR A 371 8.03 -33.41 -11.52
C THR A 371 7.29 -33.00 -12.80
N ASN A 372 8.03 -32.62 -13.84
CA ASN A 372 7.49 -32.27 -15.17
C ASN A 372 7.15 -33.49 -16.04
N TYR A 373 7.21 -34.72 -15.52
CA TYR A 373 6.73 -35.91 -16.24
C TYR A 373 5.24 -35.76 -16.64
N PRO A 374 4.83 -36.10 -17.88
CA PRO A 374 5.58 -36.84 -18.91
C PRO A 374 6.45 -35.97 -19.84
N ARG A 375 6.38 -34.63 -19.75
CA ARG A 375 7.15 -33.71 -20.61
C ARG A 375 8.66 -33.82 -20.39
N CYS A 376 9.09 -34.11 -19.16
CA CYS A 376 10.46 -34.45 -18.84
C CYS A 376 10.52 -35.85 -18.23
N LYS A 377 11.22 -36.78 -18.90
CA LYS A 377 11.37 -38.19 -18.46
C LYS A 377 12.68 -38.45 -17.71
N SER A 378 13.42 -37.40 -17.34
CA SER A 378 14.69 -37.53 -16.62
C SER A 378 14.50 -38.24 -15.28
N LYS A 379 15.34 -39.23 -15.05
CA LYS A 379 15.46 -39.99 -13.80
C LYS A 379 16.90 -39.88 -13.30
N GLN A 380 17.08 -39.86 -11.99
CA GLN A 380 18.39 -39.94 -11.35
C GLN A 380 18.34 -40.99 -10.25
N ASN A 381 19.43 -41.73 -10.07
CA ASN A 381 19.53 -42.69 -8.97
C ASN A 381 19.60 -41.92 -7.63
N LEU A 382 19.08 -42.53 -6.57
CA LEU A 382 19.30 -42.07 -5.20
C LEU A 382 20.75 -42.40 -4.79
N SER A 383 21.71 -41.71 -5.38
CA SER A 383 23.07 -41.66 -4.83
C SER A 383 23.04 -40.69 -3.64
N ARG A 384 23.25 -41.22 -2.43
CA ARG A 384 23.56 -40.41 -1.23
C ARG A 384 24.70 -39.44 -1.61
N LEU A 385 24.44 -38.14 -1.52
CA LEU A 385 25.48 -37.13 -1.37
C LEU A 385 26.18 -37.32 -0.03
#